data_AF-A0A699S301-F1
#
_entry.id   AF-A0A699S301-F1
#
_cell.length_a   1.000
_cell.length_b   1.000
_cell.length_c   1.000
_cell.angle_alpha   90.00
_cell.angle_beta   90.00
_cell.angle_gamma   90.00
#
_symmetry.space_group_name_H-M   'P 1'
#
loop_
_entity.id
_entity.type
_entity.pdbx_description
1 polymer ?
#
loop_
_entity_poly.entity_id
_entity_poly.type
_entity_poly.pdbx_seq_one_letter_code
_entity_poly.pdbx_strand_id
1 'polypeptide(L)'
;AGARETVGSSVVQKSGIQCYNYKEYGHVARECQKPKRAKDASHHREKMLLCKQEEDGIQLNAEQADWKNDTDDESDDQELEAHYMYMAKIQEIDQNDDDVDLAKERELLASLIEKLKCEIDETKNRNTLLETSNKVLVEKLKSEIEDFKNKNKSLTEANNKLSKENNLLYADFKKSKAELK
;
A
#
# COMPACT_ATOMS: atom_id res chain seq x y z
N ALA A 1 -20.80 72.59 27.75
CA ALA A 1 -20.20 73.08 26.48
C ALA A 1 -18.70 73.25 26.69
N GLY A 2 -17.89 72.62 25.81
CA GLY A 2 -16.45 72.87 25.59
C GLY A 2 -15.49 72.49 26.74
N ALA A 3 -14.28 71.97 26.56
CA ALA A 3 -13.43 71.63 25.40
C ALA A 3 -12.37 70.62 25.94
N ARG A 4 -11.69 69.75 25.18
CA ARG A 4 -10.60 70.07 24.24
C ARG A 4 -10.07 68.76 23.63
N GLU A 5 -9.40 68.92 22.50
CA GLU A 5 -8.88 67.94 21.53
C GLU A 5 -7.90 66.89 22.08
N THR A 6 -7.88 65.73 21.41
CA THR A 6 -6.66 64.98 21.13
C THR A 6 -6.60 64.65 19.64
N VAL A 7 -5.47 65.03 19.04
CA VAL A 7 -5.08 64.87 17.63
C VAL A 7 -4.46 63.48 17.41
N GLY A 8 -4.80 62.84 16.28
CA GLY A 8 -4.19 61.62 15.71
C GLY A 8 -5.29 60.67 15.22
N SER A 9 -5.43 60.31 13.94
CA SER A 9 -4.45 60.05 12.89
C SER A 9 -5.06 60.43 11.53
N SER A 10 -4.45 61.37 10.83
CA SER A 10 -3.68 61.13 9.59
C SER A 10 -4.53 60.61 8.43
N VAL A 11 -4.82 61.54 7.50
CA VAL A 11 -4.97 61.36 6.05
C VAL A 11 -5.15 59.92 5.61
N VAL A 12 -6.40 59.50 5.37
CA VAL A 12 -6.70 58.30 4.58
C VAL A 12 -6.14 58.55 3.18
N GLN A 13 -4.94 58.04 2.92
CA GLN A 13 -4.43 57.92 1.57
C GLN A 13 -5.40 57.00 0.84
N LYS A 14 -6.26 57.58 -0.01
CA LYS A 14 -7.02 56.83 -1.01
C LYS A 14 -6.01 56.27 -2.01
N SER A 15 -5.31 55.20 -1.63
CA SER A 15 -4.49 54.42 -2.54
C SER A 15 -5.47 53.67 -3.44
N GLY A 16 -5.36 53.86 -4.76
CA GLY A 16 -6.23 53.24 -5.78
C GLY A 16 -5.98 51.74 -5.94
N ILE A 17 -5.75 51.03 -4.85
CA ILE A 17 -5.35 49.63 -4.77
C ILE A 17 -6.59 48.82 -4.35
N GLN A 18 -6.85 47.69 -5.02
CA GLN A 18 -8.12 46.97 -4.97
C GLN A 18 -8.01 45.75 -4.04
N CYS A 19 -8.45 45.89 -2.79
CA CYS A 19 -8.33 44.87 -1.76
C CYS A 19 -8.77 43.49 -2.27
N TYR A 20 -7.83 42.54 -2.40
CA TYR A 20 -8.08 41.23 -3.01
C TYR A 20 -9.16 40.42 -2.25
N ASN A 21 -9.28 40.65 -0.94
CA ASN A 21 -10.29 40.01 -0.09
C ASN A 21 -11.74 40.39 -0.43
N TYR A 22 -12.01 41.63 -0.89
CA TYR A 22 -13.38 42.13 -1.13
C TYR A 22 -13.59 42.80 -2.49
N LYS A 23 -12.54 42.90 -3.31
CA LYS A 23 -12.53 43.50 -4.64
C LYS A 23 -12.97 44.98 -4.66
N GLU A 24 -12.82 45.70 -3.54
CA GLU A 24 -13.13 47.14 -3.41
C GLU A 24 -11.84 47.98 -3.38
N TYR A 25 -11.88 49.19 -3.94
CA TYR A 25 -10.73 50.10 -3.99
C TYR A 25 -10.54 50.89 -2.68
N GLY A 26 -9.31 50.91 -2.13
CA GLY A 26 -8.94 51.92 -1.14
C GLY A 26 -7.89 51.52 -0.08
N HIS A 27 -7.57 50.24 0.11
CA HIS A 27 -6.57 49.78 1.10
C HIS A 27 -6.06 48.38 0.76
N VAL A 28 -4.87 48.05 1.24
CA VAL A 28 -4.26 46.72 1.10
C VAL A 28 -4.98 45.72 2.03
N ALA A 29 -5.05 44.44 1.64
CA ALA A 29 -5.78 43.39 2.34
C ALA A 29 -5.57 43.36 3.86
N ARG A 30 -4.32 43.53 4.32
CA ARG A 30 -3.93 43.55 5.74
C ARG A 30 -4.48 44.73 6.56
N GLU A 31 -4.80 45.84 5.89
CA GLU A 31 -5.33 47.06 6.51
C GLU A 31 -6.87 47.10 6.50
N CYS A 32 -7.52 46.05 5.99
CA CYS A 32 -8.97 45.98 5.90
C CYS A 32 -9.61 45.76 7.28
N GLN A 33 -10.47 46.68 7.70
CA GLN A 33 -11.25 46.56 8.94
C GLN A 33 -12.49 45.66 8.81
N LYS A 34 -12.73 45.02 7.65
CA LYS A 34 -13.87 44.11 7.42
C LYS A 34 -13.52 42.65 7.78
N PRO A 35 -14.51 41.80 8.17
CA PRO A 35 -14.27 40.42 8.56
C PRO A 35 -13.84 39.54 7.38
N LYS A 36 -12.67 38.90 7.50
CA LYS A 36 -12.01 38.13 6.42
C LYS A 36 -12.97 37.18 5.67
N ARG A 37 -12.70 36.97 4.38
CA ARG A 37 -13.45 36.05 3.52
C ARG A 37 -13.41 34.63 4.12
N ALA A 38 -14.51 33.89 3.99
CA ALA A 38 -14.57 32.49 4.39
C ALA A 38 -13.52 31.66 3.60
N LYS A 39 -12.80 30.79 4.30
CA LYS A 39 -11.80 29.85 3.74
C LYS A 39 -12.51 28.66 3.07
N ASP A 40 -13.35 28.94 2.08
CA ASP A 40 -14.06 27.93 1.31
C ASP A 40 -13.16 27.29 0.23
N ALA A 41 -13.67 26.28 -0.46
CA ALA A 41 -12.92 25.63 -1.55
C ALA A 41 -12.53 26.59 -2.68
N SER A 42 -13.25 27.70 -2.88
CA SER A 42 -12.88 28.72 -3.88
C SER A 42 -11.68 29.52 -3.41
N HIS A 43 -11.61 29.87 -2.13
CA HIS A 43 -10.49 30.57 -1.51
C HIS A 43 -9.19 29.78 -1.68
N HIS A 44 -9.18 28.49 -1.33
CA HIS A 44 -7.99 27.64 -1.46
C HIS A 44 -7.58 27.42 -2.92
N ARG A 45 -8.54 27.23 -3.83
CA ARG A 45 -8.24 27.13 -5.27
C ARG A 45 -7.60 28.41 -5.82
N GLU A 46 -8.12 29.57 -5.44
CA GLU A 46 -7.58 30.86 -5.88
C GLU A 46 -6.16 31.10 -5.36
N LYS A 47 -5.89 30.76 -4.10
CA LYS A 47 -4.54 30.82 -3.51
C LYS A 47 -3.55 29.89 -4.23
N MET A 48 -3.99 28.70 -4.61
CA MET A 48 -3.18 27.77 -5.39
C MET A 48 -2.81 28.27 -6.78
N LEU A 49 -3.76 28.91 -7.47
CA LEU A 49 -3.49 29.52 -8.78
C LEU A 49 -2.42 30.62 -8.69
N LEU A 50 -2.38 31.39 -7.60
CA LEU A 50 -1.35 32.40 -7.39
C LEU A 50 0.03 31.78 -7.10
N CYS A 51 0.09 30.67 -6.36
CA CYS A 51 1.34 29.91 -6.19
C CYS A 51 1.89 29.45 -7.54
N LYS A 52 1.02 28.95 -8.41
CA LYS A 52 1.40 28.44 -9.73
C LYS A 52 1.88 29.55 -10.67
N GLN A 53 1.20 30.70 -10.68
CA GLN A 53 1.65 31.88 -11.44
C GLN A 53 3.08 32.26 -11.07
N GLU A 54 3.41 32.27 -9.78
CA GLU A 54 4.77 32.57 -9.32
C GLU A 54 5.79 31.49 -9.71
N GLU A 55 5.43 30.20 -9.63
CA GLU A 55 6.28 29.09 -10.11
C GLU A 55 6.59 29.20 -11.61
N ASP A 56 5.60 29.63 -12.40
CA ASP A 56 5.74 29.85 -13.85
C ASP A 56 6.41 31.20 -14.16
N GLY A 57 6.94 31.90 -13.14
CA GLY A 57 7.71 33.14 -13.26
C GLY A 57 6.87 34.40 -13.48
N ILE A 58 5.55 34.32 -13.30
CA ILE A 58 4.62 35.45 -13.44
C ILE A 58 4.65 36.28 -12.15
N GLN A 59 4.93 37.57 -12.29
CA GLN A 59 5.00 38.49 -11.16
C GLN A 59 3.61 38.80 -10.62
N LEU A 60 3.35 38.42 -9.36
CA LEU A 60 2.13 38.77 -8.64
C LEU A 60 2.08 40.27 -8.32
N ASN A 61 0.88 40.84 -8.26
CA ASN A 61 0.72 42.20 -7.76
C ASN A 61 0.88 42.25 -6.23
N ALA A 62 1.07 43.46 -5.69
CA ALA A 62 1.37 43.66 -4.27
C ALA A 62 0.27 43.11 -3.33
N GLU A 63 -1.00 43.14 -3.74
CA GLU A 63 -2.11 42.64 -2.94
C GLU A 63 -2.27 41.12 -3.01
N GLN A 64 -2.00 40.51 -4.17
CA GLN A 64 -1.99 39.05 -4.36
C GLN A 64 -0.85 38.42 -3.57
N ALA A 65 0.33 39.03 -3.58
CA ALA A 65 1.48 38.58 -2.80
C ALA A 65 1.24 38.74 -1.29
N ASP A 66 0.60 39.84 -0.87
CA ASP A 66 0.21 40.07 0.53
C ASP A 66 -0.83 39.04 0.98
N TRP A 67 -1.88 38.83 0.18
CA TRP A 67 -2.96 37.88 0.46
C TRP A 67 -2.49 36.42 0.49
N LYS A 68 -1.58 36.02 -0.40
CA LYS A 68 -0.97 34.68 -0.37
C LYS A 68 -0.20 34.43 0.93
N ASN A 69 0.48 35.46 1.42
CA ASN A 69 1.33 35.40 2.61
C ASN A 69 0.59 35.73 3.91
N ASP A 70 -0.73 35.94 3.87
CA ASP A 70 -1.56 36.09 5.06
C ASP A 70 -1.63 34.74 5.81
N THR A 71 -0.63 34.50 6.66
CA THR A 71 -0.58 33.39 7.61
C THR A 71 -1.24 33.82 8.91
N ASP A 72 -2.57 33.88 8.91
CA ASP A 72 -3.31 33.86 10.17
C ASP A 72 -3.19 32.43 10.73
N ASP A 73 -2.49 32.31 11.85
CA ASP A 73 -2.02 31.07 12.47
C ASP A 73 -3.19 30.17 12.94
N GLU A 74 -3.74 29.36 12.03
CA GLU A 74 -4.66 28.26 12.34
C GLU A 74 -4.12 26.97 11.71
N SER A 75 -3.54 26.09 12.53
CA SER A 75 -2.90 24.83 12.12
C SER A 75 -3.80 23.88 11.32
N ASP A 76 -5.12 24.00 11.47
CA ASP A 76 -6.09 23.11 10.84
C ASP A 76 -6.28 23.42 9.33
N ASP A 77 -5.90 24.62 8.87
CA ASP A 77 -6.01 24.99 7.46
C ASP A 77 -4.90 24.42 6.59
N GLN A 78 -3.75 24.09 7.18
CA GLN A 78 -2.61 23.57 6.43
C GLN A 78 -2.90 22.18 5.85
N GLU A 79 -3.61 21.34 6.61
CA GLU A 79 -4.02 20.00 6.16
C GLU A 79 -5.12 20.07 5.09
N LEU A 80 -6.09 20.97 5.27
CA LEU A 80 -7.15 21.20 4.29
C LEU A 80 -6.61 21.78 2.98
N GLU A 81 -5.68 22.72 3.08
CA GLU A 81 -4.97 23.29 1.94
C GLU A 81 -4.15 22.20 1.24
N ALA A 82 -3.36 21.40 1.96
CA ALA A 82 -2.62 20.28 1.37
C ALA A 82 -3.52 19.24 0.67
N HIS A 83 -4.69 18.94 1.25
CA HIS A 83 -5.66 18.03 0.64
C HIS A 83 -6.23 18.60 -0.68
N TYR A 84 -6.62 19.87 -0.71
CA TYR A 84 -7.09 20.50 -1.95
C TYR A 84 -5.98 20.68 -2.99
N MET A 85 -4.75 20.94 -2.57
CA MET A 85 -3.56 20.95 -3.44
C MET A 85 -3.35 19.60 -4.12
N TYR A 86 -3.43 18.51 -3.36
CA TYR A 86 -3.27 17.16 -3.88
C TYR A 86 -4.37 16.79 -4.88
N MET A 87 -5.63 17.13 -4.57
CA MET A 87 -6.77 16.89 -5.46
C MET A 87 -6.67 17.66 -6.79
N ALA A 88 -6.20 18.92 -6.76
CA ALA A 88 -5.98 19.71 -7.97
C ALA A 88 -4.85 19.11 -8.83
N LYS A 89 -3.76 18.65 -8.20
CA LYS A 89 -2.63 18.02 -8.89
C LYS A 89 -3.02 16.69 -9.56
N ILE A 90 -3.91 15.91 -8.93
CA ILE A 90 -4.47 14.70 -9.55
C ILE A 90 -5.31 15.06 -10.78
N GLN A 91 -6.15 16.09 -10.69
CA GLN A 91 -6.97 16.55 -11.82
C GLN A 91 -6.13 17.05 -13.00
N GLU A 92 -4.94 17.61 -12.77
CA GLU A 92 -3.98 17.99 -13.83
C GLU A 92 -3.31 16.79 -14.50
N ILE A 93 -3.02 15.71 -13.75
CA ILE A 93 -2.45 14.48 -14.31
C ILE A 93 -3.44 13.81 -15.29
N ASP A 94 -4.74 13.99 -15.07
CA ASP A 94 -5.79 13.52 -15.98
C ASP A 94 -5.99 14.44 -17.21
N GLN A 95 -5.47 15.67 -17.20
CA GLN A 95 -5.61 16.65 -18.31
C GLN A 95 -4.36 16.79 -19.18
N ASN A 96 -3.18 16.37 -18.71
CA ASN A 96 -1.98 16.26 -19.55
C ASN A 96 -2.02 14.96 -20.39
N ASP A 97 -2.91 14.95 -21.38
CA ASP A 97 -3.05 13.89 -22.39
C ASP A 97 -1.97 13.98 -23.50
N ASP A 98 -1.04 14.94 -23.37
CA ASP A 98 -0.04 15.25 -24.39
C ASP A 98 1.31 14.52 -24.23
N ASP A 99 1.50 13.72 -23.18
CA ASP A 99 2.71 12.90 -23.04
C ASP A 99 2.48 11.48 -23.56
N VAL A 100 2.60 11.32 -24.88
CA VAL A 100 2.57 10.02 -25.59
C VAL A 100 3.48 8.97 -24.96
N ASP A 101 4.51 9.37 -24.21
CA ASP A 101 5.41 8.47 -23.51
C ASP A 101 4.72 7.79 -22.31
N LEU A 102 3.98 8.56 -21.50
CA LEU A 102 3.22 8.05 -20.36
C LEU A 102 2.11 7.05 -20.76
N ALA A 103 1.45 7.29 -21.89
CA ALA A 103 0.43 6.36 -22.41
C ALA A 103 1.02 5.00 -22.78
N LYS A 104 2.20 4.98 -23.42
CA LYS A 104 2.92 3.75 -23.76
C LYS A 104 3.44 3.02 -22.52
N GLU A 105 3.95 3.76 -21.53
CA GLU A 105 4.35 3.17 -20.25
C GLU A 105 3.17 2.50 -19.54
N ARG A 106 1.99 3.13 -19.54
CA ARG A 106 0.75 2.55 -18.98
C ARG A 106 0.31 1.28 -19.73
N GLU A 107 0.41 1.27 -21.05
CA GLU A 107 0.09 0.09 -21.87
C GLU A 107 1.08 -1.06 -21.60
N LEU A 108 2.38 -0.78 -21.53
CA LEU A 108 3.42 -1.76 -21.17
C LEU A 108 3.22 -2.32 -19.77
N LEU A 109 2.88 -1.46 -18.79
CA LEU A 109 2.57 -1.89 -17.43
C LEU A 109 1.33 -2.79 -17.39
N ALA A 110 0.28 -2.47 -18.15
CA ALA A 110 -0.91 -3.32 -18.24
C ALA A 110 -0.57 -4.70 -18.82
N SER A 111 0.23 -4.75 -19.89
CA SER A 111 0.71 -6.00 -20.49
C SER A 111 1.56 -6.83 -19.52
N LEU A 112 2.45 -6.19 -18.77
CA LEU A 112 3.28 -6.86 -17.77
C LEU A 112 2.44 -7.42 -16.62
N ILE A 113 1.45 -6.67 -16.15
CA ILE A 113 0.51 -7.12 -15.11
C ILE A 113 -0.28 -8.34 -15.59
N GLU A 114 -0.77 -8.32 -16.83
CA GLU A 114 -1.49 -9.45 -17.42
C GLU A 114 -0.59 -10.70 -17.50
N LYS A 115 0.65 -10.53 -17.95
CA LYS A 115 1.63 -11.63 -18.01
C LYS A 115 1.93 -12.21 -16.63
N LEU A 116 2.19 -11.37 -15.64
CA LEU A 116 2.44 -11.82 -14.27
C LEU A 116 1.24 -12.55 -13.67
N LYS A 117 0.01 -12.12 -13.97
CA LYS A 117 -1.21 -12.84 -13.55
C LYS A 117 -1.26 -14.25 -14.14
N CYS A 118 -0.99 -14.40 -15.44
CA CYS A 118 -0.94 -15.70 -16.09
C CYS A 118 0.14 -16.62 -15.47
N GLU A 119 1.36 -16.12 -15.26
CA GLU A 119 2.45 -16.87 -14.63
C GLU A 119 2.09 -17.30 -13.19
N ILE A 120 1.45 -16.41 -12.42
CA ILE A 120 0.96 -16.72 -11.07
C ILE A 120 -0.09 -17.85 -11.12
N ASP A 121 -1.03 -17.81 -12.06
CA ASP A 121 -2.06 -18.85 -12.14
C ASP A 121 -1.49 -20.19 -12.63
N GLU A 122 -0.52 -20.19 -13.56
CA GLU A 122 0.21 -21.40 -13.94
C GLU A 122 0.99 -22.01 -12.76
N THR A 123 1.68 -21.19 -11.96
CA THR A 123 2.42 -21.68 -10.80
C THR A 123 1.50 -22.25 -9.71
N LYS A 124 0.34 -21.62 -9.47
CA LYS A 124 -0.70 -22.18 -8.60
C LYS A 124 -1.15 -23.55 -9.10
N ASN A 125 -1.43 -23.70 -10.40
CA ASN A 125 -1.86 -24.97 -10.99
C ASN A 125 -0.78 -26.07 -10.89
N ARG A 126 0.49 -25.72 -11.08
CA ARG A 126 1.59 -26.67 -10.86
C ARG A 126 1.71 -27.10 -9.40
N ASN A 127 1.53 -26.16 -8.47
CA ASN A 127 1.59 -26.45 -7.03
C ASN A 127 0.44 -27.37 -6.60
N THR A 128 -0.79 -27.15 -7.05
CA THR A 128 -1.93 -28.02 -6.72
C THR A 128 -1.74 -29.45 -7.28
N LEU A 129 -1.17 -29.57 -8.48
CA LEU A 129 -0.81 -30.88 -9.05
C LEU A 129 0.27 -31.58 -8.21
N LEU A 130 1.31 -30.84 -7.80
CA LEU A 130 2.40 -31.37 -6.97
C LEU A 130 1.89 -31.81 -5.59
N GLU A 131 1.04 -31.01 -4.94
CA GLU A 131 0.39 -31.35 -3.67
C GLU A 131 -0.44 -32.62 -3.78
N THR A 132 -1.23 -32.75 -4.85
CA THR A 132 -2.04 -33.95 -5.10
C THR A 132 -1.16 -35.18 -5.31
N SER A 133 -0.11 -35.05 -6.12
CA SER A 133 0.85 -36.13 -6.38
C SER A 133 1.58 -36.57 -5.11
N ASN A 134 2.06 -35.62 -4.31
CA ASN A 134 2.73 -35.89 -3.04
C ASN A 134 1.79 -36.58 -2.05
N LYS A 135 0.52 -36.17 -1.99
CA LYS A 135 -0.50 -36.83 -1.16
C LYS A 135 -0.71 -38.29 -1.56
N VAL A 136 -0.84 -38.57 -2.87
CA VAL A 136 -0.98 -39.95 -3.38
C VAL A 136 0.26 -40.79 -3.05
N LEU A 137 1.46 -40.22 -3.24
CA LEU A 137 2.71 -40.91 -2.93
C LEU A 137 2.83 -41.25 -1.45
N VAL A 138 2.45 -40.34 -0.56
CA VAL A 138 2.46 -40.55 0.89
C VAL A 138 1.51 -41.69 1.28
N GLU A 139 0.29 -41.73 0.74
CA GLU A 139 -0.66 -42.82 1.02
C GLU A 139 -0.14 -44.17 0.49
N LYS A 140 0.49 -44.17 -0.69
CA LYS A 140 1.14 -45.37 -1.22
C LYS A 140 2.26 -45.88 -0.30
N LEU A 141 3.17 -44.99 0.12
CA LEU A 141 4.24 -45.35 1.04
C LEU A 141 3.72 -45.87 2.39
N LYS A 142 2.65 -45.27 2.92
CA LYS A 142 2.00 -45.78 4.15
C LYS A 142 1.49 -47.20 3.97
N SER A 143 0.82 -47.49 2.85
CA SER A 143 0.31 -48.85 2.56
C SER A 143 1.45 -49.87 2.43
N GLU A 144 2.53 -49.53 1.72
CA GLU A 144 3.70 -50.41 1.57
C GLU A 144 4.38 -50.69 2.92
N ILE A 145 4.53 -49.68 3.78
CA ILE A 145 5.09 -49.83 5.13
C ILE A 145 4.24 -50.79 5.98
N GLU A 146 2.91 -50.67 5.91
CA GLU A 146 2.01 -51.55 6.66
C GLU A 146 2.09 -53.00 6.16
N ASP A 147 2.15 -53.20 4.84
CA ASP A 147 2.37 -54.52 4.24
C ASP A 147 3.70 -55.15 4.68
N PHE A 148 4.79 -54.37 4.69
CA PHE A 148 6.09 -54.85 5.16
C PHE A 148 6.05 -55.22 6.65
N LYS A 149 5.38 -54.42 7.47
CA LYS A 149 5.22 -54.68 8.91
C LYS A 149 4.48 -56.00 9.16
N ASN A 150 3.40 -56.25 8.40
CA ASN A 150 2.64 -57.49 8.48
C ASN A 150 3.47 -58.70 8.04
N LYS A 151 4.20 -58.60 6.93
CA LYS A 151 5.12 -59.66 6.47
C LYS A 151 6.20 -59.96 7.52
N ASN A 152 6.77 -58.92 8.13
CA ASN A 152 7.82 -59.08 9.13
C ASN A 152 7.32 -59.78 10.41
N LYS A 153 6.07 -59.50 10.80
CA LYS A 153 5.40 -60.23 11.89
C LYS A 153 5.27 -61.72 11.57
N SER A 154 4.74 -62.06 10.39
CA SER A 154 4.60 -63.46 9.96
C SER A 154 5.94 -64.19 9.88
N LEU A 155 7.00 -63.54 9.38
CA LEU A 155 8.36 -64.08 9.37
C LEU A 155 8.89 -64.36 10.77
N THR A 156 8.63 -63.46 11.72
CA THR A 156 9.03 -63.63 13.12
C THR A 156 8.34 -64.87 13.73
N GLU A 157 7.04 -65.05 13.48
CA GLU A 157 6.28 -66.22 13.95
C GLU A 157 6.81 -67.52 13.33
N ALA A 158 7.08 -67.54 12.03
CA ALA A 158 7.65 -68.69 11.33
C ALA A 158 9.05 -69.05 11.87
N ASN A 159 9.93 -68.06 12.07
CA ASN A 159 11.27 -68.27 12.63
C ASN A 159 11.22 -68.85 14.05
N ASN A 160 10.31 -68.35 14.89
CA ASN A 160 10.11 -68.89 16.24
C ASN A 160 9.64 -70.34 16.22
N LYS A 161 8.76 -70.72 15.28
CA LYS A 161 8.31 -72.11 15.10
C LYS A 161 9.46 -73.02 14.66
N LEU A 162 10.21 -72.59 13.64
CA LEU A 162 11.34 -73.34 13.10
C LEU A 162 12.46 -73.53 14.14
N SER A 163 12.70 -72.52 14.99
CA SER A 163 13.63 -72.63 16.12
C SER A 163 13.22 -73.74 17.11
N LYS A 164 11.93 -73.85 17.42
CA LYS A 164 11.42 -74.93 18.29
C LYS A 164 11.60 -76.30 17.66
N GLU A 165 11.25 -76.46 16.38
CA GLU A 165 11.43 -77.71 15.64
C GLU A 165 12.90 -78.13 15.56
N ASN A 166 13.82 -77.19 15.27
CA ASN A 166 15.25 -77.46 15.26
C ASN A 166 15.77 -77.94 16.63
N ASN A 167 15.31 -77.34 17.72
CA ASN A 167 15.69 -77.77 19.07
C ASN A 167 15.21 -79.21 19.37
N LEU A 168 14.00 -79.57 18.94
CA LEU A 168 13.45 -80.92 19.10
C LEU A 168 14.24 -81.94 18.28
N LEU A 169 14.48 -81.67 17.00
CA LEU A 169 15.27 -82.52 16.11
C LEU A 169 16.69 -82.75 16.65
N TYR A 170 17.32 -81.71 17.20
CA TYR A 170 18.65 -81.83 17.79
C TYR A 170 18.64 -82.72 19.04
N ALA A 171 17.61 -82.63 19.89
CA ALA A 171 17.46 -83.51 21.05
C ALA A 171 17.27 -84.98 20.62
N ASP A 172 16.40 -85.24 19.64
CA ASP A 172 16.17 -86.58 19.09
C ASP A 172 17.45 -87.17 18.49
N PHE A 173 18.19 -86.38 17.71
CA PHE A 173 19.48 -86.79 17.16
C PHE A 173 20.49 -87.18 18.26
N LYS A 174 20.59 -86.40 19.34
CA LYS A 174 21.47 -86.71 20.47
C LYS A 174 21.08 -88.01 21.15
N LYS A 175 19.78 -88.26 21.30
CA LYS A 175 19.25 -89.49 21.90
C LYS A 175 19.56 -90.71 21.03
N SER A 176 19.24 -90.69 19.74
CA SER A 176 19.56 -91.80 18.82
C SER A 176 21.06 -92.08 18.73
N LYS A 177 21.90 -91.04 18.79
CA LYS A 177 23.36 -91.19 18.84
C LYS A 177 23.85 -91.90 20.11
N ALA A 178 23.16 -91.72 21.24
CA ALA A 178 23.50 -92.39 22.50
C ALA A 178 23.09 -93.87 22.46
N GLU A 179 21.99 -94.21 21.80
CA GLU A 179 21.47 -95.58 21.66
C GLU A 179 22.31 -96.47 20.73
N LEU A 180 23.10 -95.87 19.83
CA LEU A 180 23.99 -96.56 18.88
C LEU A 180 25.38 -96.91 19.46
N LYS A 181 25.66 -96.55 20.71
CA LYS A 181 26.91 -96.87 21.41
C LYS A 181 26.72 -98.03 22.39
#